data_AF-A0A7W6CQL9-F1
#
_entry.id   AF-A0A7W6CQL9-F1
#
_cell.length_a   1.000
_cell.length_b   1.000
_cell.length_c   1.000
_cell.angle_alpha   90.00
_cell.angle_beta   90.00
_cell.angle_gamma   90.00
#
_symmetry.space_group_name_H-M   'P 1'
#
loop_
_entity.id
_entity.type
_entity.pdbx_description
1 polymer ?
#
loop_
_entity_poly.entity_id
_entity_poly.type
_entity_poly.pdbx_seq_one_letter_code
_entity_poly.pdbx_strand_id
1 'polypeptide(L)'
;MSERHKQAASPNAPPRAPPEYRFLPRIARPLSLPGGKVAIADMANAFGVTHRTLHFYEEKGLIASGRIGLMRVYEHADIRRMAVINVCREAGMPVAVIQDLMADLCRSTSQQEADAVFAAALASRKRELTADMSTLHRQLQQVNELLENTAPGDEPPLNDNQHERALTEQEYRCLVLMTEGLSTQRIARTIDIAEDDAKSIEAAIIQKLDANNRFQAIAKAVLLGIVHI
;
A
#
# COMPACT_ATOMS: atom_id res chain seq x y z
N MET A 1 -54.67 7.59 -37.05
CA MET A 1 -53.59 8.59 -37.12
C MET A 1 -53.57 9.33 -35.81
N SER A 2 -52.44 9.31 -35.10
CA SER A 2 -51.96 10.39 -34.21
C SER A 2 -50.60 9.94 -33.68
N GLU A 3 -49.59 10.48 -34.34
CA GLU A 3 -48.18 10.25 -34.07
C GLU A 3 -47.75 10.86 -32.73
N ARG A 4 -46.83 10.13 -32.07
CA ARG A 4 -45.70 10.57 -31.25
C ARG A 4 -45.84 11.90 -30.49
N HIS A 5 -45.54 11.87 -29.18
CA HIS A 5 -44.38 12.60 -28.64
C HIS A 5 -43.89 11.87 -27.37
N LYS A 6 -42.83 11.08 -27.57
CA LYS A 6 -41.99 10.50 -26.53
C LYS A 6 -41.27 11.66 -25.86
N GLN A 7 -41.66 11.98 -24.62
CA GLN A 7 -41.08 13.08 -23.86
C GLN A 7 -39.63 12.74 -23.52
N ALA A 8 -38.69 13.37 -24.24
CA ALA A 8 -37.27 13.24 -24.00
C ALA A 8 -36.94 13.92 -22.66
N ALA A 9 -36.30 13.17 -21.76
CA ALA A 9 -35.75 13.69 -20.51
C ALA A 9 -34.73 14.80 -20.83
N SER A 10 -34.96 15.99 -20.26
CA SER A 10 -34.10 17.16 -20.40
C SER A 10 -32.73 16.91 -19.73
N PRO A 11 -31.58 17.14 -20.39
CA PRO A 11 -30.26 16.77 -19.87
C PRO A 11 -29.62 17.83 -18.94
N ASN A 12 -30.42 18.72 -18.36
CA ASN A 12 -29.91 19.90 -17.65
C ASN A 12 -30.60 20.11 -16.30
N ALA A 13 -30.53 19.10 -15.43
CA ALA A 13 -30.77 19.32 -14.00
C ALA A 13 -29.52 20.00 -13.41
N PRO A 14 -29.66 21.08 -12.62
CA PRO A 14 -28.52 21.63 -11.91
C PRO A 14 -27.89 20.53 -11.03
N PRO A 15 -26.56 20.45 -10.93
CA PRO A 15 -25.92 19.45 -10.09
C PRO A 15 -26.46 19.63 -8.67
N ARG A 16 -26.95 18.51 -8.10
CA ARG A 16 -27.43 18.41 -6.72
C ARG A 16 -26.42 19.16 -5.85
N ALA A 17 -26.86 20.19 -5.11
CA ALA A 17 -25.98 20.98 -4.27
C ALA A 17 -25.18 20.01 -3.39
N PRO A 18 -23.84 20.02 -3.45
CA PRO A 18 -23.04 19.04 -2.72
C PRO A 18 -23.30 19.22 -1.22
N PRO A 19 -23.28 18.14 -0.42
CA PRO A 19 -23.40 18.25 1.02
C PRO A 19 -22.35 19.24 1.54
N GLU A 20 -22.76 20.22 2.34
CA GLU A 20 -21.83 21.21 2.91
C GLU A 20 -21.02 20.57 4.04
N TYR A 21 -19.78 20.20 3.73
CA TYR A 21 -18.84 19.72 4.76
C TYR A 21 -18.24 20.92 5.46
N ARG A 22 -18.89 21.33 6.55
CA ARG A 22 -18.44 22.47 7.36
C ARG A 22 -17.10 22.21 8.03
N PHE A 23 -16.86 20.95 8.42
CA PHE A 23 -15.61 20.49 9.01
C PHE A 23 -15.09 19.28 8.24
N LEU A 24 -13.82 19.33 7.86
CA LEU A 24 -13.09 18.21 7.29
C LEU A 24 -11.76 18.12 8.02
N PRO A 25 -11.20 16.91 8.19
CA PRO A 25 -9.91 16.75 8.82
C PRO A 25 -8.84 17.54 8.06
N ARG A 26 -7.89 18.09 8.80
CA ARG A 26 -6.80 18.89 8.23
C ARG A 26 -5.76 17.97 7.60
N ILE A 27 -5.97 17.66 6.32
CA ILE A 27 -5.07 16.83 5.52
C ILE A 27 -4.25 17.73 4.59
N ALA A 28 -2.96 17.43 4.48
CA ALA A 28 -2.08 18.10 3.54
C ALA A 28 -2.58 17.90 2.10
N ARG A 29 -2.70 18.99 1.35
CA ARG A 29 -3.09 18.93 -0.06
C ARG A 29 -1.84 18.82 -0.93
N PRO A 30 -1.92 18.15 -2.08
CA PRO A 30 -0.84 18.20 -3.06
C PRO A 30 -0.61 19.65 -3.48
N LEU A 31 0.64 20.11 -3.38
CA LEU A 31 1.05 21.49 -3.67
C LEU A 31 0.88 21.87 -5.15
N SER A 32 0.66 20.89 -6.02
CA SER A 32 0.62 21.02 -7.48
C SER A 32 -0.70 21.59 -8.04
N LEU A 33 -1.69 21.91 -7.21
CA LEU A 33 -3.01 22.38 -7.67
C LEU A 33 -3.09 23.91 -7.76
N PRO A 34 -3.65 24.47 -8.85
CA PRO A 34 -3.86 25.91 -8.96
C PRO A 34 -4.85 26.41 -7.90
N GLY A 35 -4.69 27.66 -7.45
CA GLY A 35 -5.50 28.25 -6.37
C GLY A 35 -6.97 28.52 -6.72
N GLY A 36 -7.36 28.32 -7.99
CA GLY A 36 -8.71 28.53 -8.50
C GLY A 36 -9.50 27.24 -8.72
N LYS A 37 -10.43 27.26 -9.68
CA LYS A 37 -11.17 26.07 -10.13
C LYS A 37 -10.20 25.13 -10.86
N VAL A 38 -10.24 23.84 -10.52
CA VAL A 38 -9.28 22.83 -11.00
C VAL A 38 -9.93 21.98 -12.09
N ALA A 39 -9.28 21.82 -13.23
CA ALA A 39 -9.77 20.97 -14.30
C ALA A 39 -9.71 19.48 -13.93
N ILE A 40 -10.53 18.65 -14.58
CA ILE A 40 -10.50 17.19 -14.33
C ILE A 40 -9.13 16.54 -14.53
N ALA A 41 -8.36 17.01 -15.51
CA ALA A 41 -7.01 16.51 -15.77
C ALA A 41 -6.04 16.86 -14.63
N ASP A 42 -6.06 18.10 -14.16
CA ASP A 42 -5.19 18.56 -13.07
C ASP A 42 -5.56 17.86 -11.75
N MET A 43 -6.86 17.68 -11.49
CA MET A 43 -7.36 16.95 -10.34
C MET A 43 -6.85 15.49 -10.35
N ALA A 44 -6.98 14.83 -11.50
CA ALA A 44 -6.54 13.46 -11.68
C ALA A 44 -5.02 13.32 -11.44
N ASN A 45 -4.23 14.19 -12.06
CA ASN A 45 -2.78 14.20 -11.92
C ASN A 45 -2.34 14.49 -10.48
N ALA A 46 -2.94 15.47 -9.82
CA ALA A 46 -2.55 15.88 -8.46
C ALA A 46 -2.81 14.79 -7.41
N PHE A 47 -3.85 13.98 -7.59
CA PHE A 47 -4.20 12.88 -6.67
C PHE A 47 -3.77 11.50 -7.18
N GLY A 48 -3.07 11.43 -8.32
CA GLY A 48 -2.63 10.16 -8.91
C GLY A 48 -3.78 9.20 -9.25
N VAL A 49 -4.94 9.73 -9.64
CA VAL A 49 -6.14 8.94 -9.97
C VAL A 49 -6.52 9.08 -11.43
N THR A 50 -7.26 8.11 -11.97
CA THR A 50 -7.75 8.21 -13.35
C THR A 50 -8.99 9.09 -13.45
N HIS A 51 -9.28 9.62 -14.65
CA HIS A 51 -10.55 10.33 -14.90
C HIS A 51 -11.77 9.44 -14.60
N ARG A 52 -11.67 8.13 -14.86
CA ARG A 52 -12.72 7.16 -14.54
C ARG A 52 -12.99 7.09 -13.03
N THR A 53 -11.94 7.16 -12.22
CA THR A 53 -12.06 7.19 -10.75
C THR A 53 -12.75 8.46 -10.28
N LEU A 54 -12.43 9.63 -10.86
CA LEU A 54 -13.12 10.88 -10.53
C LEU A 54 -14.61 10.82 -10.89
N HIS A 55 -14.96 10.32 -12.07
CA HIS A 55 -16.36 10.12 -12.46
C HIS A 55 -17.10 9.15 -11.52
N PHE A 56 -16.43 8.07 -11.13
CA PHE A 56 -17.00 7.15 -10.17
C PHE A 56 -17.28 7.83 -8.81
N TYR A 57 -16.39 8.69 -8.33
CA TYR A 57 -16.64 9.46 -7.11
C TYR A 57 -17.76 10.51 -7.27
N GLU A 58 -17.92 11.10 -8.46
CA GLU A 58 -19.07 11.96 -8.78
C GLU A 58 -20.39 11.17 -8.73
N GLU A 59 -20.45 10.00 -9.36
CA GLU A 59 -21.62 9.12 -9.36
C GLU A 59 -21.99 8.66 -7.94
N LYS A 60 -20.98 8.42 -7.10
CA LYS A 60 -21.16 8.06 -5.68
C LYS A 60 -21.49 9.25 -4.78
N GLY A 61 -21.56 10.47 -5.33
CA GLY A 61 -21.89 11.69 -4.60
C GLY A 61 -20.80 12.14 -3.61
N LEU A 62 -19.58 11.65 -3.76
CA LEU A 62 -18.45 11.96 -2.88
C LEU A 62 -17.80 13.32 -3.24
N ILE A 63 -17.81 13.66 -4.53
CA ILE A 63 -17.35 14.94 -5.07
C ILE A 63 -18.38 15.46 -6.07
N ALA A 64 -18.39 16.78 -6.29
CA ALA A 64 -19.21 17.38 -7.34
C ALA A 64 -18.32 18.13 -8.33
N SER A 65 -18.63 18.06 -9.62
CA SER A 65 -18.02 18.94 -10.62
C SER A 65 -18.99 20.04 -11.03
N GLY A 66 -18.44 21.25 -11.17
CA GLY A 66 -19.02 22.30 -11.99
C GLY A 66 -18.62 22.13 -13.46
N ARG A 67 -19.17 22.97 -14.32
CA ARG A 67 -18.76 23.05 -15.73
C ARG A 67 -18.41 24.49 -16.08
N ILE A 68 -17.30 24.66 -16.81
CA ILE A 68 -16.96 25.91 -17.50
C ILE A 68 -16.89 25.57 -18.99
N GLY A 69 -17.90 26.00 -19.74
CA GLY A 69 -18.12 25.56 -21.12
C GLY A 69 -18.30 24.04 -21.17
N LEU A 70 -17.39 23.35 -21.88
CA LEU A 70 -17.39 21.88 -22.02
C LEU A 70 -16.54 21.17 -20.96
N MET A 71 -15.75 21.91 -20.17
CA MET A 71 -14.78 21.33 -19.24
C MET A 71 -15.38 21.17 -17.84
N ARG A 72 -15.18 19.98 -17.24
CA ARG A 72 -15.47 19.74 -15.83
C ARG A 72 -14.42 20.40 -14.95
N VAL A 73 -14.87 21.13 -13.94
CA VAL A 73 -14.01 21.80 -12.98
C VAL A 73 -14.46 21.54 -11.55
N TYR A 74 -13.50 21.46 -10.64
CA TYR A 74 -13.71 21.21 -9.21
C TYR A 74 -13.41 22.47 -8.42
N GLU A 75 -14.20 22.71 -7.39
CA GLU A 75 -13.99 23.85 -6.49
C GLU A 75 -13.12 23.45 -5.30
N HIS A 76 -12.68 24.45 -4.54
CA HIS A 76 -11.78 24.25 -3.41
C HIS A 76 -12.34 23.29 -2.34
N ALA A 77 -13.67 23.24 -2.19
CA ALA A 77 -14.34 22.29 -1.31
C ALA A 77 -14.18 20.84 -1.81
N ASP A 78 -14.31 20.60 -3.12
CA ASP A 78 -14.14 19.27 -3.71
C ASP A 78 -12.70 18.79 -3.63
N ILE A 79 -11.73 19.70 -3.75
CA ILE A 79 -10.31 19.39 -3.55
C ILE A 79 -10.06 18.91 -2.11
N ARG A 80 -10.68 19.56 -1.11
CA ARG A 80 -10.57 19.12 0.29
C ARG A 80 -11.18 17.74 0.50
N ARG A 81 -12.38 17.50 -0.04
CA ARG A 81 -13.04 16.19 0.03
C ARG A 81 -12.17 15.12 -0.63
N MET A 82 -11.63 15.41 -1.81
CA MET A 82 -10.77 14.51 -2.54
C MET A 82 -9.49 14.16 -1.78
N ALA A 83 -8.89 15.11 -1.04
CA ALA A 83 -7.74 14.81 -0.18
C ALA A 83 -8.07 13.78 0.90
N VAL A 84 -9.24 13.88 1.56
CA VAL A 84 -9.70 12.89 2.54
C VAL A 84 -9.92 11.53 1.89
N ILE A 85 -10.66 11.51 0.77
CA ILE A 85 -10.95 10.30 0.01
C ILE A 85 -9.64 9.62 -0.45
N ASN A 86 -8.65 10.40 -0.90
CA ASN A 86 -7.37 9.90 -1.35
C ASN A 86 -6.61 9.19 -0.23
N VAL A 87 -6.51 9.81 0.95
CA VAL A 87 -5.85 9.20 2.11
C VAL A 87 -6.54 7.91 2.54
N CYS A 88 -7.88 7.90 2.59
CA CYS A 88 -8.62 6.68 2.91
C CYS A 88 -8.40 5.57 1.86
N ARG A 89 -8.36 5.93 0.57
CA ARG A 89 -8.07 4.99 -0.52
C ARG A 89 -6.66 4.40 -0.39
N GLU A 90 -5.67 5.24 -0.11
CA GLU A 90 -4.27 4.83 0.07
C GLU A 90 -4.10 3.94 1.31
N ALA A 91 -4.90 4.16 2.36
CA ALA A 91 -5.01 3.26 3.51
C ALA A 91 -5.77 1.93 3.20
N GLY A 92 -6.16 1.72 1.94
CA GLY A 92 -6.86 0.52 1.48
C GLY A 92 -8.29 0.42 1.98
N MET A 93 -8.93 1.52 2.41
CA MET A 93 -10.33 1.47 2.83
C MET A 93 -11.25 1.25 1.62
N PRO A 94 -12.24 0.35 1.72
CA PRO A 94 -13.21 0.14 0.64
C PRO A 94 -14.10 1.37 0.49
N VAL A 95 -14.57 1.62 -0.74
CA VAL A 95 -15.35 2.82 -1.08
C VAL A 95 -16.60 2.97 -0.20
N ALA A 96 -17.26 1.87 0.16
CA ALA A 96 -18.43 1.92 1.03
C ALA A 96 -18.10 2.53 2.41
N VAL A 97 -16.98 2.13 3.03
CA VAL A 97 -16.50 2.70 4.30
C VAL A 97 -16.15 4.17 4.15
N ILE A 98 -15.58 4.57 3.00
CA ILE A 98 -15.31 5.98 2.71
C ILE A 98 -16.62 6.77 2.61
N GLN A 99 -17.67 6.22 2.01
CA GLN A 99 -18.98 6.87 1.94
C GLN A 99 -19.59 7.06 3.34
N ASP A 100 -19.54 6.04 4.19
CA ASP A 100 -20.03 6.12 5.56
C ASP A 100 -19.27 7.17 6.38
N LEU A 101 -17.94 7.15 6.30
CA LEU A 101 -17.07 8.15 6.92
C LEU A 101 -17.40 9.57 6.45
N MET A 102 -17.59 9.76 5.15
CA MET A 102 -17.98 11.07 4.60
C MET A 102 -19.39 11.46 5.07
N ALA A 103 -20.31 10.53 5.24
CA ALA A 103 -21.63 10.83 5.81
C ALA A 103 -21.53 11.26 7.29
N ASP A 104 -20.66 10.63 8.08
CA ASP A 104 -20.36 11.03 9.47
C ASP A 104 -19.73 12.43 9.54
N LEU A 105 -18.74 12.71 8.68
CA LEU A 105 -18.08 14.01 8.61
C LEU A 105 -19.06 15.13 8.20
N CYS A 106 -20.05 14.82 7.36
CA CYS A 106 -21.11 15.78 7.00
C CYS A 106 -21.99 16.15 8.20
N ARG A 107 -22.13 15.27 9.20
CA ARG A 107 -22.91 15.52 10.42
C ARG A 107 -22.11 16.19 11.51
N SER A 108 -20.78 16.22 11.40
CA SER A 108 -19.91 16.81 12.42
C SER A 108 -20.18 18.29 12.61
N THR A 109 -20.29 18.70 13.88
CA THR A 109 -20.64 20.06 14.30
C THR A 109 -19.43 20.89 14.73
N SER A 110 -18.26 20.25 14.86
CA SER A 110 -17.00 20.91 15.23
C SER A 110 -15.79 20.28 14.52
N GLN A 111 -14.68 21.03 14.46
CA GLN A 111 -13.42 20.50 13.91
C GLN A 111 -12.89 19.32 14.74
N GLN A 112 -13.04 19.38 16.06
CA GLN A 112 -12.59 18.32 16.97
C GLN A 112 -13.37 17.03 16.74
N GLU A 113 -14.68 17.12 16.51
CA GLU A 113 -15.52 15.97 16.18
C GLU A 113 -15.12 15.34 14.84
N ALA A 114 -14.89 16.17 13.81
CA ALA A 114 -14.46 15.69 12.50
C ALA A 114 -13.09 14.97 12.57
N ASP A 115 -12.14 15.54 13.32
CA ASP A 115 -10.82 14.93 13.53
C ASP A 115 -10.93 13.62 14.32
N ALA A 116 -11.83 13.55 15.32
CA ALA A 116 -12.06 12.34 16.11
C ALA A 116 -12.71 11.21 15.29
N VAL A 117 -13.72 11.54 14.48
CA VAL A 117 -14.38 10.58 13.55
C VAL A 117 -13.35 10.00 12.58
N PHE A 118 -12.51 10.86 11.99
CA PHE A 118 -11.47 10.43 11.08
C PHE A 118 -10.41 9.55 11.76
N ALA A 119 -9.95 9.94 12.96
CA ALA A 119 -9.00 9.15 13.74
C ALA A 119 -9.57 7.78 14.13
N ALA A 120 -10.86 7.72 14.51
CA ALA A 120 -11.54 6.47 14.83
C ALA A 120 -11.60 5.52 13.62
N ALA A 121 -11.90 6.04 12.43
CA ALA A 121 -11.91 5.26 11.19
C ALA A 121 -10.51 4.70 10.86
N LEU A 122 -9.46 5.52 10.95
CA LEU A 122 -8.08 5.05 10.76
C LEU A 122 -7.66 4.01 11.80
N ALA A 123 -8.06 4.19 13.06
CA ALA A 123 -7.78 3.22 14.12
C ALA A 123 -8.49 1.88 13.88
N SER A 124 -9.72 1.89 13.35
CA SER A 124 -10.41 0.67 12.94
C SER A 124 -9.66 -0.03 11.81
N ARG A 125 -9.28 0.72 10.77
CA ARG A 125 -8.54 0.17 9.64
C ARG A 125 -7.18 -0.41 10.05
N LYS A 126 -6.47 0.24 10.97
CA LYS A 126 -5.22 -0.28 11.55
C LYS A 126 -5.46 -1.64 12.23
N ARG A 127 -6.55 -1.77 13.00
CA ARG A 127 -6.88 -3.03 13.68
C ARG A 127 -7.19 -4.15 12.69
N GLU A 128 -7.97 -3.86 11.65
CA GLU A 128 -8.26 -4.80 10.55
C GLU A 128 -6.96 -5.27 9.88
N LEU A 129 -6.11 -4.35 9.43
CA LEU A 129 -4.84 -4.70 8.78
C LEU A 129 -3.92 -5.53 9.68
N THR A 130 -3.95 -5.30 10.99
CA THR A 130 -3.16 -6.09 11.96
C THR A 130 -3.71 -7.53 12.09
N ALA A 131 -5.03 -7.69 12.06
CA ALA A 131 -5.68 -8.99 12.07
C ALA A 131 -5.45 -9.74 10.74
N ASP A 132 -5.53 -9.03 9.62
CA ASP A 132 -5.24 -9.56 8.28
C ASP A 132 -3.79 -10.06 8.21
N MET A 133 -2.82 -9.30 8.74
CA MET A 133 -1.42 -9.71 8.82
C MET A 133 -1.25 -11.02 9.58
N SER A 134 -1.90 -11.16 10.74
CA SER A 134 -1.86 -12.41 11.52
C SER A 134 -2.45 -13.59 10.74
N THR A 135 -3.54 -13.35 10.03
CA THR A 135 -4.23 -14.37 9.21
C THR A 135 -3.37 -14.79 8.02
N LEU A 136 -2.80 -13.84 7.30
CA LEU A 136 -1.89 -14.08 6.17
C LEU A 136 -0.64 -14.84 6.62
N HIS A 137 -0.09 -14.52 7.79
CA HIS A 137 1.07 -15.24 8.32
C HIS A 137 0.74 -16.71 8.62
N ARG A 138 -0.42 -16.98 9.23
CA ARG A 138 -0.91 -18.34 9.46
C ARG A 138 -1.15 -19.10 8.15
N GLN A 139 -1.74 -18.44 7.15
CA GLN A 139 -1.96 -19.04 5.82
C GLN A 139 -0.63 -19.40 5.15
N LEU A 140 0.36 -18.52 5.22
CA LEU A 140 1.69 -18.77 4.67
C LEU A 140 2.36 -19.95 5.37
N GLN A 141 2.27 -20.04 6.70
CA GLN A 141 2.79 -21.19 7.44
C GLN A 141 2.13 -22.50 6.98
N GLN A 142 0.81 -22.52 6.83
CA GLN A 142 0.08 -23.70 6.35
C GLN A 142 0.49 -24.10 4.93
N VAL A 143 0.69 -23.13 4.03
CA VAL A 143 1.17 -23.40 2.66
C VAL A 143 2.56 -24.03 2.69
N ASN A 144 3.47 -23.52 3.52
CA ASN A 144 4.81 -24.08 3.66
C ASN A 144 4.77 -25.52 4.19
N GLU A 145 3.96 -25.80 5.22
CA GLU A 145 3.77 -27.15 5.75
C GLU A 145 3.25 -28.12 4.68
N LEU A 146 2.31 -27.68 3.83
CA LEU A 146 1.80 -28.52 2.74
C LEU A 146 2.87 -28.81 1.69
N LEU A 147 3.68 -27.81 1.32
CA LEU A 147 4.77 -27.99 0.38
C LEU A 147 5.82 -29.00 0.90
N GLU A 148 6.13 -28.96 2.19
CA GLU A 148 7.03 -29.92 2.85
C GLU A 148 6.47 -31.35 2.86
N ASN A 149 5.16 -31.51 3.02
CA ASN A 149 4.49 -32.83 3.08
C ASN A 149 4.20 -33.46 1.69
N THR A 150 4.22 -32.68 0.60
CA THR A 150 4.00 -33.19 -0.77
C THR A 150 5.23 -33.80 -1.44
N ALA A 151 6.40 -33.79 -0.79
CA ALA A 151 7.54 -34.59 -1.26
C ALA A 151 7.20 -36.08 -1.07
N PRO A 152 7.01 -36.87 -2.15
CA PRO A 152 6.79 -38.30 -2.02
C PRO A 152 8.09 -38.95 -1.53
N GLY A 153 7.97 -39.94 -0.65
CA GLY A 153 9.09 -40.60 -0.01
C GLY A 153 10.16 -41.07 -1.00
N ASP A 154 11.35 -40.49 -0.86
CA ASP A 154 12.54 -41.33 -0.77
C ASP A 154 12.74 -41.65 0.72
N GLU A 155 13.16 -42.88 1.01
CA GLU A 155 13.68 -43.27 2.32
C GLU A 155 14.53 -42.15 2.92
N PRO A 156 14.57 -41.94 4.25
CA PRO A 156 15.50 -40.99 4.80
C PRO A 156 16.90 -41.47 4.40
N PRO A 157 17.69 -40.77 3.55
CA PRO A 157 19.10 -40.85 3.81
C PRO A 157 19.23 -40.35 5.25
N LEU A 158 20.10 -41.00 6.03
CA LEU A 158 20.65 -40.35 7.22
C LEU A 158 20.86 -38.88 6.86
N ASN A 159 20.05 -37.99 7.45
CA ASN A 159 19.83 -36.67 6.88
C ASN A 159 21.03 -35.78 7.19
N ASP A 160 22.11 -36.00 6.45
CA ASP A 160 23.31 -35.20 6.43
C ASP A 160 23.00 -33.78 5.88
N ASN A 161 21.82 -33.55 5.29
CA ASN A 161 21.39 -32.24 4.76
C ASN A 161 20.89 -31.24 5.83
N GLN A 162 20.86 -31.60 7.12
CA GLN A 162 20.85 -30.57 8.16
C GLN A 162 22.14 -29.73 8.13
N HIS A 163 23.26 -30.29 7.62
CA HIS A 163 24.49 -29.53 7.39
C HIS A 163 24.41 -28.60 6.17
N GLU A 164 23.56 -28.88 5.18
CA GLU A 164 23.43 -28.04 3.98
C GLU A 164 22.66 -26.73 4.25
N ARG A 165 21.68 -26.75 5.16
CA ARG A 165 20.95 -25.54 5.60
C ARG A 165 21.68 -24.75 6.67
N ALA A 166 22.65 -25.34 7.36
CA ALA A 166 23.54 -24.61 8.24
C ALA A 166 24.48 -23.72 7.40
N LEU A 167 24.72 -22.50 7.89
CA LEU A 167 25.79 -21.68 7.34
C LEU A 167 27.11 -22.39 7.63
N THR A 168 27.90 -22.60 6.59
CA THR A 168 29.30 -23.02 6.74
C THR A 168 30.10 -21.93 7.46
N GLU A 169 31.25 -22.29 8.02
CA GLU A 169 32.15 -21.32 8.66
C GLU A 169 32.53 -20.15 7.73
N GLN A 170 32.68 -20.42 6.43
CA GLN A 170 32.97 -19.39 5.43
C GLN A 170 31.77 -18.48 5.17
N GLU A 171 30.56 -19.03 5.09
CA GLU A 171 29.33 -18.26 4.95
C GLU A 171 29.04 -17.42 6.20
N TYR A 172 29.28 -17.97 7.40
CA TYR A 172 29.15 -17.25 8.66
C TYR A 172 30.10 -16.04 8.71
N ARG A 173 31.38 -16.24 8.40
CA ARG A 173 32.36 -15.14 8.32
C ARG A 173 31.97 -14.08 7.30
N CYS A 174 31.52 -14.51 6.12
CA CYS A 174 31.03 -13.61 5.09
C CYS A 174 29.82 -12.80 5.58
N LEU A 175 28.85 -13.45 6.23
CA LEU A 175 27.67 -12.83 6.80
C LEU A 175 28.01 -11.82 7.91
N VAL A 176 28.98 -12.10 8.79
CA VAL A 176 29.47 -11.15 9.80
C VAL A 176 30.03 -9.89 9.12
N LEU A 177 30.90 -10.05 8.12
CA LEU A 177 31.45 -8.91 7.37
C LEU A 177 30.39 -8.15 6.58
N MET A 178 29.32 -8.81 6.15
CA MET A 178 28.15 -8.15 5.56
C MET A 178 27.44 -7.26 6.59
N THR A 179 27.32 -7.70 7.85
CA THR A 179 26.72 -6.89 8.93
C THR A 179 27.54 -5.65 9.27
N GLU A 180 28.86 -5.73 9.13
CA GLU A 180 29.80 -4.61 9.29
C GLU A 180 29.76 -3.62 8.10
N GLY A 181 28.97 -3.90 7.07
CA GLY A 181 28.78 -3.02 5.92
C GLY A 181 29.89 -3.10 4.87
N LEU A 182 30.70 -4.16 4.85
CA LEU A 182 31.73 -4.33 3.82
C LEU A 182 31.10 -4.68 2.46
N SER A 183 31.70 -4.16 1.39
CA SER A 183 31.34 -4.54 0.01
C SER A 183 31.86 -5.93 -0.33
N THR A 184 31.23 -6.63 -1.26
CA THR A 184 31.62 -7.99 -1.70
C THR A 184 33.09 -8.08 -2.10
N GLN A 185 33.63 -7.05 -2.76
CA GLN A 185 35.06 -6.93 -3.09
C GLN A 185 35.97 -6.85 -1.86
N ARG A 186 35.55 -6.12 -0.83
CA ARG A 186 36.32 -6.02 0.42
C ARG A 186 36.24 -7.31 1.20
N ILE A 187 35.07 -7.95 1.25
CA ILE A 187 34.86 -9.26 1.87
C ILE A 187 35.79 -10.31 1.22
N ALA A 188 35.85 -10.35 -0.12
CA ALA A 188 36.74 -11.24 -0.85
C ALA A 188 38.21 -11.09 -0.44
N ARG A 189 38.69 -9.84 -0.32
CA ARG A 189 40.05 -9.54 0.14
C ARG A 189 40.27 -9.89 1.61
N THR A 190 39.27 -9.70 2.47
CA THR A 190 39.37 -9.99 3.91
C THR A 190 39.39 -11.49 4.19
N ILE A 191 38.67 -12.29 3.41
CA ILE A 191 38.59 -13.75 3.55
C ILE A 191 39.66 -14.47 2.69
N ASP A 192 40.46 -13.72 1.90
CA ASP A 192 41.49 -14.23 0.99
C ASP A 192 40.94 -15.22 -0.07
N ILE A 193 39.84 -14.83 -0.72
CA ILE A 193 39.18 -15.59 -1.78
C ILE A 193 38.99 -14.74 -3.03
N ALA A 194 38.71 -15.39 -4.17
CA ALA A 194 38.40 -14.66 -5.40
C ALA A 194 37.07 -13.89 -5.25
N GLU A 195 36.95 -12.76 -5.97
CA GLU A 195 35.74 -11.94 -5.93
C GLU A 195 34.50 -12.72 -6.41
N ASP A 196 34.67 -13.62 -7.38
CA ASP A 196 33.57 -14.43 -7.90
C ASP A 196 33.14 -15.54 -6.92
N ASP A 197 34.07 -16.05 -6.11
CA ASP A 197 33.75 -16.98 -5.02
C ASP A 197 32.98 -16.24 -3.91
N ALA A 198 33.37 -15.01 -3.58
CA ALA A 198 32.66 -14.19 -2.60
C ALA A 198 31.22 -13.87 -3.03
N LYS A 199 30.99 -13.59 -4.33
CA LYS A 199 29.63 -13.42 -4.89
C LYS A 199 28.81 -14.71 -4.78
N SER A 200 29.44 -15.85 -5.02
CA SER A 200 28.79 -17.16 -4.94
C SER A 200 28.39 -17.49 -3.50
N ILE A 201 29.27 -17.20 -2.53
CA ILE A 201 28.98 -17.33 -1.10
C ILE A 201 27.85 -16.37 -0.68
N GLU A 202 27.86 -15.11 -1.16
CA GLU A 202 26.78 -14.16 -0.88
C GLU A 202 25.43 -14.64 -1.42
N ALA A 203 25.40 -15.17 -2.65
CA ALA A 203 24.18 -15.76 -3.22
C ALA A 203 23.70 -16.98 -2.42
N ALA A 204 24.62 -17.85 -1.98
CA ALA A 204 24.30 -19.01 -1.14
C ALA A 204 23.71 -18.60 0.21
N ILE A 205 24.26 -17.57 0.87
CA ILE A 205 23.72 -17.02 2.13
C ILE A 205 22.30 -16.48 1.93
N ILE A 206 22.08 -15.71 0.86
CA ILE A 206 20.76 -15.16 0.52
C ILE A 206 19.75 -16.29 0.32
N GLN A 207 20.14 -17.35 -0.38
CA GLN A 207 19.29 -18.52 -0.61
C GLN A 207 19.02 -19.30 0.68
N LYS A 208 20.04 -19.59 1.50
CA LYS A 208 19.93 -20.34 2.76
C LYS A 208 19.06 -19.63 3.80
N LEU A 209 19.09 -18.29 3.82
CA LEU A 209 18.26 -17.46 4.71
C LEU A 209 16.91 -17.10 4.10
N ASP A 210 16.56 -17.62 2.92
CA ASP A 210 15.32 -17.33 2.20
C ASP A 210 15.10 -15.82 2.06
N ALA A 211 16.13 -15.12 1.59
CA ALA A 211 16.14 -13.67 1.39
C ALA A 211 16.15 -13.33 -0.11
N ASN A 212 15.68 -12.14 -0.46
CA ASN A 212 15.71 -11.65 -1.84
C ASN A 212 16.91 -10.75 -2.13
N ASN A 213 17.56 -10.24 -1.08
CA ASN A 213 18.74 -9.38 -1.18
C ASN A 213 19.59 -9.49 0.09
N ARG A 214 20.82 -8.98 0.01
CA ARG A 214 21.78 -9.00 1.12
C ARG A 214 21.28 -8.30 2.39
N PHE A 215 20.51 -7.22 2.28
CA PHE A 215 19.99 -6.50 3.45
C PHE A 215 18.93 -7.30 4.19
N GLN A 216 18.07 -8.00 3.44
CA GLN A 216 17.08 -8.91 3.99
C GLN A 216 17.74 -10.13 4.62
N ALA A 217 18.82 -10.65 4.02
CA ALA A 217 19.61 -11.73 4.60
C ALA A 217 20.23 -11.32 5.95
N ILE A 218 20.85 -10.14 6.02
CA ILE A 218 21.40 -9.58 7.27
C ILE A 218 20.30 -9.41 8.32
N ALA A 219 19.17 -8.78 7.96
CA ALA A 219 18.07 -8.56 8.90
C ALA A 219 17.52 -9.87 9.47
N LYS A 220 17.33 -10.89 8.63
CA LYS A 220 16.90 -12.22 9.06
C LYS A 220 17.95 -12.88 9.96
N ALA A 221 19.23 -12.79 9.64
CA ALA A 221 20.30 -13.38 10.46
C ALA A 221 20.34 -12.81 11.88
N VAL A 222 20.10 -11.49 12.03
CA VAL A 222 20.03 -10.82 13.33
C VAL A 222 18.78 -11.26 14.10
N LEU A 223 17.63 -11.31 13.44
CA LEU A 223 16.36 -11.73 14.05
C LEU A 223 16.40 -13.19 14.51
N LEU A 224 17.11 -14.05 13.79
CA LEU A 224 17.32 -15.46 14.11
C LEU A 224 18.41 -15.67 15.19
N GLY A 225 19.11 -14.61 15.61
CA GLY A 225 20.20 -14.70 16.59
C GLY A 225 21.46 -15.39 16.08
N ILE A 226 21.61 -15.52 14.76
CA ILE A 226 22.79 -16.12 14.13
C ILE A 226 24.00 -15.17 14.28
N VAL A 227 23.77 -13.88 14.12
CA VAL A 227 24.79 -12.84 14.23
C VAL A 227 24.31 -11.74 15.17
N HIS A 228 25.21 -11.25 16.02
CA HIS A 228 24.98 -10.10 16.89
C HIS A 228 25.66 -8.87 16.30
N ILE A 229 24.94 -7.74 16.26
CA ILE A 229 25.45 -6.43 15.85
C ILE A 229 25.85 -5.65 17.11
#